data_AF-A0A453FU07-F1
#
_entry.id   AF-A0A453FU07-F1
#
_cell.length_a   1.000
_cell.length_b   1.000
_cell.length_c   1.000
_cell.angle_alpha   90.00
_cell.angle_beta   90.00
_cell.angle_gamma   90.00
#
_symmetry.space_group_name_H-M   'P 1'
#
loop_
_entity.id
_entity.type
_entity.pdbx_description
1 polymer ?
#
loop_
_entity_poly.entity_id
_entity_poly.type
_entity_poly.pdbx_seq_one_letter_code
_entity_poly.pdbx_strand_id
1 'polypeptide(L)'
;RKPGSPLSSVKYHLESAALSIAIDGLCTGGISGGADNKVAMFALDHQQGTFSLRNEIEIEQPGIAGIAIRPDNKIAATAGWDHRIRVYNYNKGNALAVLKYHSATCAVVTFSHDCKLLASCSADTTVALWELYPPKTPSKVLMATEEVER
;
A
#
# COMPACT_ATOMS: atom_id res chain seq x y z
N ARG A 1 10.29 28.51 10.42
CA ARG A 1 9.69 27.84 9.23
C ARG A 1 8.62 28.77 8.66
N LYS A 2 8.57 29.00 7.35
CA LYS A 2 7.51 29.81 6.70
C LYS A 2 6.31 28.88 6.39
N PRO A 3 5.16 29.00 7.06
CA PRO A 3 4.06 28.05 6.90
C PRO A 3 3.38 28.13 5.51
N GLY A 4 3.62 29.19 4.74
CA GLY A 4 3.00 29.40 3.43
C GLY A 4 3.71 28.78 2.23
N SER A 5 4.84 28.08 2.42
CA SER A 5 5.58 27.44 1.32
C SER A 5 6.01 26.03 1.70
N PRO A 6 5.78 25.02 0.84
CA PRO A 6 6.28 23.68 1.10
C PRO A 6 7.81 23.69 1.15
N LEU A 7 8.39 22.76 1.92
CA LEU A 7 9.84 22.59 2.00
C LEU A 7 10.44 22.12 0.67
N SER A 8 9.71 21.24 -0.01
CA SER A 8 10.01 20.77 -1.36
C SER A 8 8.70 20.32 -2.03
N SER A 9 8.67 20.31 -3.36
CA SER A 9 7.55 19.83 -4.16
C SER A 9 8.05 19.08 -5.37
N VAL A 10 7.42 17.96 -5.69
CA VAL A 10 7.76 17.11 -6.83
C VAL A 10 6.48 16.74 -7.60
N LYS A 11 6.59 16.60 -8.92
CA LYS A 11 5.49 16.20 -9.80
C LYS A 11 5.73 14.77 -10.30
N TYR A 12 5.02 13.81 -9.71
CA TYR A 12 5.05 12.41 -10.18
C TYR A 12 3.90 12.07 -11.15
N HIS A 13 2.77 12.78 -11.03
CA HIS A 13 1.57 12.53 -11.82
C HIS A 13 1.44 13.61 -12.90
N LEU A 14 1.29 13.19 -14.17
CA LEU A 14 1.23 14.10 -15.33
C LEU A 14 -0.21 14.57 -15.56
N GLU A 15 -0.42 15.89 -15.54
CA GLU A 15 -1.64 16.63 -15.93
C GLU A 15 -2.96 16.22 -15.26
N SER A 16 -2.92 15.24 -14.37
CA SER A 16 -4.05 14.69 -13.64
C SER A 16 -3.84 14.85 -12.15
N ALA A 17 -4.94 14.94 -11.39
CA ALA A 17 -4.87 15.18 -9.95
C ALA A 17 -4.21 14.00 -9.24
N ALA A 18 -3.19 14.27 -8.42
CA ALA A 18 -2.81 13.35 -7.36
C ALA A 18 -3.93 13.36 -6.32
N LEU A 19 -4.52 12.19 -6.06
CA LEU A 19 -5.72 12.09 -5.22
C LEU A 19 -5.41 11.51 -3.85
N SER A 20 -4.35 10.70 -3.75
CA SER A 20 -4.05 9.97 -2.53
C SER A 20 -2.55 9.79 -2.35
N ILE A 21 -2.12 9.80 -1.09
CA ILE A 21 -0.74 9.59 -0.67
C ILE A 21 -0.73 8.87 0.68
N ALA A 22 0.24 7.97 0.86
CA ALA A 22 0.54 7.35 2.14
C ALA A 22 2.04 7.44 2.41
N ILE A 23 2.41 7.68 3.67
CA ILE A 23 3.80 7.73 4.15
C ILE A 23 4.04 6.50 5.04
N ASP A 24 5.22 5.92 4.93
CA ASP A 24 5.60 4.77 5.76
C ASP A 24 5.73 5.17 7.24
N GLY A 25 5.64 4.21 8.15
CA GLY A 25 5.70 4.49 9.59
C GLY A 25 7.05 5.05 10.07
N LEU A 26 8.07 5.05 9.23
CA LEU A 26 9.42 5.55 9.53
C LEU A 26 9.68 6.94 8.94
N CYS A 27 8.71 7.52 8.22
CA CYS A 27 8.86 8.75 7.46
C CYS A 27 10.06 8.73 6.50
N THR A 28 10.36 7.58 5.91
CA THR A 28 11.49 7.38 4.97
C THR A 28 11.06 7.28 3.50
N GLY A 29 9.76 7.29 3.25
CA GLY A 29 9.19 7.14 1.93
C GLY A 29 7.68 7.09 1.96
N GLY A 30 7.11 6.90 0.78
CA GLY A 30 5.67 6.81 0.61
C GLY A 30 5.27 6.29 -0.74
N ILE A 31 3.97 6.29 -0.96
CA ILE A 31 3.33 5.93 -2.23
C ILE A 31 2.28 6.99 -2.54
N SER A 32 2.22 7.43 -3.79
CA SER A 32 1.21 8.33 -4.29
C SER A 32 0.51 7.74 -5.51
N GLY A 33 -0.75 8.11 -5.68
CA GLY A 33 -1.59 7.69 -6.79
C GLY A 33 -2.48 8.85 -7.21
N GLY A 34 -2.72 8.91 -8.51
CA GLY A 34 -3.54 9.94 -9.12
C GLY A 34 -4.72 9.38 -9.89
N ALA A 35 -5.41 10.30 -10.56
CA ALA A 35 -6.35 9.97 -11.61
C ALA A 35 -5.67 9.55 -12.92
N ASP A 36 -4.33 9.55 -12.96
CA ASP A 36 -3.55 8.94 -14.03
C ASP A 36 -3.46 7.41 -13.86
N ASN A 37 -2.74 6.78 -14.77
CA ASN A 37 -2.46 5.35 -14.76
C ASN A 37 -1.15 5.04 -14.03
N LYS A 38 -0.69 5.90 -13.11
CA LYS A 38 0.59 5.75 -12.42
C LYS A 38 0.43 5.67 -10.92
N VAL A 39 1.21 4.77 -10.34
CA VAL A 39 1.46 4.70 -8.91
C VAL A 39 2.93 4.93 -8.69
N ALA A 40 3.27 6.00 -7.96
CA ALA A 40 4.64 6.38 -7.69
C ALA A 40 5.01 6.00 -6.26
N MET A 41 6.10 5.27 -6.09
CA MET A 41 6.72 5.03 -4.79
C MET A 41 7.97 5.89 -4.68
N PHE A 42 8.12 6.60 -3.57
CA PHE A 42 9.20 7.57 -3.38
C PHE A 42 9.90 7.37 -2.03
N ALA A 43 11.17 7.77 -1.97
CA ALA A 43 11.89 7.98 -0.74
C ALA A 43 11.63 9.41 -0.24
N LEU A 44 11.64 9.57 1.08
CA LEU A 44 11.60 10.85 1.76
C LEU A 44 12.84 10.92 2.66
N ASP A 45 13.67 11.94 2.45
CA ASP A 45 14.68 12.35 3.41
C ASP A 45 14.07 13.45 4.30
N HIS A 46 13.67 13.09 5.51
CA HIS A 46 13.06 14.04 6.44
C HIS A 46 14.05 15.08 6.99
N GLN A 47 15.36 14.82 6.95
CA GLN A 47 16.38 15.77 7.40
C GLN A 47 16.61 16.85 6.34
N GLN A 48 16.72 16.43 5.08
CA GLN A 48 16.94 17.33 3.96
C GLN A 48 15.63 17.91 3.39
N GLY A 49 14.49 17.27 3.65
CA GLY A 49 13.20 17.65 3.08
C GLY A 49 13.07 17.33 1.60
N THR A 50 13.75 16.29 1.12
CA THR A 50 13.82 15.94 -0.30
C THR A 50 13.06 14.65 -0.60
N PHE A 51 12.62 14.53 -1.84
CA PHE A 51 11.93 13.35 -2.36
C PHE A 51 12.73 12.77 -3.52
N SER A 52 12.79 11.44 -3.62
CA SER A 52 13.35 10.76 -4.79
C SER A 52 12.42 9.64 -5.24
N LEU A 53 12.15 9.56 -6.55
CA LEU A 53 11.34 8.48 -7.10
C LEU A 53 12.12 7.16 -6.95
N ARG A 54 11.48 6.15 -6.37
CA ARG A 54 12.01 4.79 -6.27
C ARG A 54 11.47 3.90 -7.37
N ASN A 55 10.15 3.87 -7.52
CA ASN A 55 9.47 3.05 -8.51
C ASN A 55 8.29 3.80 -9.10
N GLU A 56 8.05 3.57 -10.38
CA GLU A 56 6.83 3.97 -11.08
C GLU A 56 6.15 2.71 -11.59
N ILE A 57 4.88 2.53 -11.23
CA ILE A 57 4.09 1.38 -11.64
C ILE A 57 2.95 1.88 -12.50
N GLU A 58 2.93 1.43 -13.75
CA GLU A 58 1.83 1.69 -14.66
C GLU A 58 0.71 0.66 -14.44
N ILE A 59 -0.51 1.15 -14.26
CA ILE A 59 -1.71 0.32 -14.08
C ILE A 59 -2.55 0.34 -15.35
N GLU A 60 -3.15 -0.80 -15.69
CA GLU A 60 -3.93 -0.95 -16.93
C GLU A 60 -5.12 0.01 -17.03
N GLN A 61 -5.72 0.38 -15.89
CA GLN A 61 -6.83 1.31 -15.83
C GLN A 61 -6.51 2.45 -14.85
N PRO A 62 -6.69 3.72 -15.28
CA PRO A 62 -6.38 4.88 -14.45
C PRO A 62 -7.37 5.06 -13.31
N GLY A 63 -6.97 5.85 -12.31
CA GLY A 63 -7.85 6.24 -11.21
C GLY A 63 -7.61 5.46 -9.93
N ILE A 64 -6.75 6.01 -9.08
CA ILE A 64 -6.54 5.56 -7.70
C ILE A 64 -7.24 6.52 -6.74
N ALA A 65 -8.18 5.99 -5.95
CA ALA A 65 -8.94 6.76 -4.96
C ALA A 65 -8.29 6.72 -3.57
N GLY A 66 -7.73 5.57 -3.19
CA GLY A 66 -7.25 5.32 -1.84
C GLY A 66 -5.97 4.51 -1.84
N ILE A 67 -5.10 4.79 -0.86
CA ILE A 67 -3.79 4.14 -0.74
C ILE A 67 -3.49 3.89 0.73
N ALA A 68 -2.89 2.75 1.03
CA ALA A 68 -2.39 2.44 2.36
C ALA A 68 -1.06 1.69 2.27
N ILE A 69 -0.16 1.97 3.21
CA ILE A 69 1.06 1.18 3.44
C ILE A 69 0.79 0.33 4.68
N ARG A 70 1.14 -0.96 4.61
CA ARG A 70 1.03 -1.84 5.78
C ARG A 70 2.08 -1.42 6.83
N PRO A 71 1.77 -1.42 8.14
CA PRO A 71 2.69 -0.92 9.17
C PRO A 71 4.08 -1.57 9.21
N ASP A 72 4.24 -2.79 8.68
CA ASP A 72 5.53 -3.47 8.56
C ASP A 72 6.37 -3.01 7.33
N ASN A 73 5.87 -2.07 6.54
CA ASN A 73 6.48 -1.51 5.33
C ASN A 73 6.87 -2.58 4.29
N LYS A 74 6.18 -3.74 4.26
CA LYS A 74 6.46 -4.80 3.26
C LYS A 74 5.54 -4.71 2.07
N ILE A 75 4.28 -4.35 2.30
CA ILE A 75 3.27 -4.26 1.24
C ILE A 75 2.55 -2.92 1.29
N ALA A 76 2.07 -2.50 0.13
CA ALA A 76 1.17 -1.38 -0.02
C ALA A 76 -0.06 -1.84 -0.81
N ALA A 77 -1.20 -1.20 -0.58
CA ALA A 77 -2.42 -1.45 -1.32
C ALA A 77 -2.98 -0.16 -1.90
N THR A 78 -3.60 -0.26 -3.07
CA THR A 78 -4.34 0.84 -3.69
C THR A 78 -5.76 0.40 -4.03
N ALA A 79 -6.71 1.33 -3.86
CA ALA A 79 -8.11 1.20 -4.23
C ALA A 79 -8.35 1.96 -5.54
N GLY A 80 -8.88 1.26 -6.55
CA GLY A 80 -9.10 1.80 -7.89
C GLY A 80 -10.55 2.15 -8.20
N TRP A 81 -10.73 3.12 -9.11
CA TRP A 81 -12.02 3.40 -9.76
C TRP A 81 -12.50 2.27 -10.67
N ASP A 82 -11.60 1.36 -11.05
CA ASP A 82 -11.90 0.16 -11.83
C ASP A 82 -12.40 -1.03 -10.99
N HIS A 83 -12.80 -0.76 -9.74
CA HIS A 83 -13.37 -1.72 -8.78
C HIS A 83 -12.35 -2.73 -8.25
N ARG A 84 -11.06 -2.49 -8.49
CA ARG A 84 -10.00 -3.41 -8.09
C ARG A 84 -9.18 -2.84 -6.95
N ILE A 85 -8.73 -3.75 -6.10
CA ILE A 85 -7.71 -3.47 -5.11
C ILE A 85 -6.42 -4.10 -5.59
N ARG A 86 -5.34 -3.32 -5.66
CA ARG A 86 -4.03 -3.80 -6.09
C ARG A 86 -3.10 -3.83 -4.90
N VAL A 87 -2.37 -4.91 -4.74
CA VAL A 87 -1.39 -5.11 -3.68
C VAL A 87 0.00 -5.17 -4.30
N TYR A 88 0.94 -4.43 -3.72
CA TYR A 88 2.30 -4.28 -4.21
C TYR A 88 3.31 -4.63 -3.14
N ASN A 89 4.49 -5.08 -3.56
CA ASN A 89 5.65 -5.10 -2.69
C ASN A 89 6.17 -3.67 -2.56
N TYR A 90 6.09 -3.11 -1.35
CA TYR A 90 6.45 -1.71 -1.13
C TYR A 90 7.94 -1.43 -1.38
N ASN A 91 8.81 -2.38 -1.05
CA ASN A 91 10.26 -2.20 -1.18
C ASN A 91 10.77 -2.45 -2.60
N LYS A 92 10.18 -3.43 -3.29
CA LYS A 92 10.61 -3.85 -4.63
C LYS A 92 9.84 -3.16 -5.76
N GLY A 93 8.70 -2.55 -5.48
CA GLY A 93 7.88 -1.87 -6.49
C GLY A 93 7.19 -2.78 -7.49
N ASN A 94 7.07 -4.09 -7.21
CA ASN A 94 6.37 -5.02 -8.10
C ASN A 94 4.97 -5.35 -7.60
N ALA A 95 4.04 -5.59 -8.53
CA ALA A 95 2.70 -6.08 -8.19
C ALA A 95 2.76 -7.49 -7.55
N LEU A 96 1.93 -7.71 -6.54
CA LEU A 96 1.79 -8.99 -5.84
C LEU A 96 0.46 -9.66 -6.13
N ALA A 97 -0.63 -8.88 -6.10
CA ALA A 97 -1.97 -9.41 -6.31
C ALA A 97 -2.94 -8.32 -6.78
N VAL A 98 -4.00 -8.76 -7.44
CA VAL A 98 -5.16 -7.92 -7.80
C VAL A 98 -6.41 -8.61 -7.27
N LEU A 99 -7.08 -7.95 -6.32
CA LEU A 99 -8.28 -8.47 -5.67
C LEU A 99 -9.50 -7.95 -6.45
N LYS A 100 -10.29 -8.89 -6.99
CA LYS A 100 -11.46 -8.61 -7.81
C LYS A 100 -12.68 -9.17 -7.08
N TYR A 101 -13.32 -8.31 -6.29
CA TYR A 101 -14.53 -8.66 -5.54
C TYR A 101 -15.59 -7.59 -5.70
N HIS A 102 -15.20 -6.33 -5.50
CA HIS A 102 -16.11 -5.20 -5.59
C HIS A 102 -16.67 -5.05 -7.01
N SER A 103 -17.95 -4.66 -7.07
CA SER A 103 -18.68 -4.44 -8.33
C SER A 103 -18.79 -2.96 -8.69
N ALA A 104 -18.23 -2.07 -7.88
CA ALA A 104 -18.17 -0.63 -8.12
C ALA A 104 -16.86 -0.03 -7.57
N THR A 105 -16.69 1.28 -7.75
CA THR A 105 -15.48 2.02 -7.36
C THR A 105 -15.07 1.74 -5.93
N CYS A 106 -13.82 1.28 -5.76
CA CYS A 106 -13.19 1.15 -4.45
C CYS A 106 -12.66 2.52 -4.03
N ALA A 107 -13.20 3.09 -2.97
CA ALA A 107 -12.84 4.43 -2.53
C ALA A 107 -11.63 4.42 -1.57
N VAL A 108 -11.57 3.42 -0.68
CA VAL A 108 -10.63 3.40 0.44
C VAL A 108 -10.11 1.99 0.68
N VAL A 109 -8.85 1.90 1.09
CA VAL A 109 -8.20 0.71 1.64
C VAL A 109 -7.47 1.07 2.92
N THR A 110 -7.41 0.16 3.90
CA THR A 110 -6.64 0.36 5.14
C THR A 110 -6.11 -0.96 5.70
N PHE A 111 -4.94 -0.93 6.33
CA PHE A 111 -4.35 -2.10 6.96
C PHE A 111 -4.62 -2.13 8.46
N SER A 112 -4.76 -3.33 9.01
CA SER A 112 -4.71 -3.51 10.46
C SER A 112 -3.30 -3.24 11.01
N HIS A 113 -3.24 -2.74 12.25
CA HIS A 113 -1.97 -2.46 12.92
C HIS A 113 -1.13 -3.73 13.15
N ASP A 114 -1.78 -4.88 13.34
CA ASP A 114 -1.12 -6.17 13.50
C ASP A 114 -0.64 -6.80 12.17
N CYS A 115 -0.80 -6.09 11.06
CA CYS A 115 -0.35 -6.47 9.71
C CYS A 115 -0.98 -7.73 9.12
N LYS A 116 -2.10 -8.23 9.68
CA LYS A 116 -2.78 -9.44 9.20
C LYS A 116 -3.89 -9.17 8.20
N LEU A 117 -4.60 -8.05 8.37
CA LEU A 117 -5.81 -7.76 7.63
C LEU A 117 -5.66 -6.49 6.79
N LEU A 118 -6.34 -6.51 5.65
CA LEU A 118 -6.64 -5.35 4.82
C LEU A 118 -8.16 -5.21 4.78
N ALA A 119 -8.67 -4.00 4.95
CA ALA A 119 -10.07 -3.66 4.75
C ALA A 119 -10.21 -2.77 3.52
N SER A 120 -11.27 -2.97 2.75
CA SER A 120 -11.64 -2.12 1.60
C SER A 120 -13.11 -1.74 1.65
N CYS A 121 -13.42 -0.55 1.16
CA CYS A 121 -14.78 -0.02 1.08
C CYS A 121 -15.08 0.48 -0.34
N SER A 122 -16.28 0.18 -0.83
CA SER A 122 -16.69 0.38 -2.22
C SER A 122 -18.05 1.07 -2.33
N ALA A 123 -18.27 1.73 -3.47
CA ALA A 123 -19.56 2.28 -3.86
C ALA A 123 -20.64 1.22 -4.10
N ASP A 124 -20.28 -0.07 -4.11
CA ASP A 124 -21.22 -1.20 -4.20
C ASP A 124 -21.93 -1.50 -2.86
N THR A 125 -21.77 -0.62 -1.87
CA THR A 125 -22.33 -0.71 -0.52
C THR A 125 -21.72 -1.80 0.37
N THR A 126 -20.62 -2.44 -0.08
CA THR A 126 -19.95 -3.48 0.68
C THR A 126 -18.61 -3.03 1.26
N VAL A 127 -18.25 -3.66 2.38
CA VAL A 127 -16.92 -3.63 2.98
C VAL A 127 -16.35 -5.04 2.92
N ALA A 128 -15.14 -5.19 2.41
CA ALA A 128 -14.45 -6.48 2.34
C ALA A 128 -13.23 -6.49 3.27
N LEU A 129 -13.04 -7.63 3.93
CA LEU A 129 -11.85 -7.93 4.73
C LEU A 129 -11.03 -9.00 4.03
N TRP A 130 -9.72 -8.79 4.01
CA TRP A 130 -8.77 -9.62 3.29
C TRP A 130 -7.65 -10.03 4.24
N GLU A 131 -7.37 -11.33 4.29
CA GLU A 131 -6.15 -11.83 4.92
C GLU A 131 -5.05 -11.86 3.86
N LEU A 132 -4.04 -11.00 4.02
CA LEU A 132 -2.93 -10.91 3.09
C LEU A 132 -1.71 -11.55 3.74
N TYR A 133 -1.35 -12.74 3.22
CA TYR A 133 -0.25 -13.63 3.64
C TYR A 133 0.37 -13.28 5.00
N PRO A 134 0.10 -14.06 6.07
CA PRO A 134 0.90 -13.97 7.28
C PRO A 134 2.38 -14.09 6.89
N PRO A 135 3.31 -13.38 7.57
CA PRO A 135 4.73 -13.63 7.38
C PRO A 135 4.95 -15.12 7.53
N LYS A 136 5.59 -15.76 6.53
CA LYS A 136 5.97 -17.18 6.59
C LYS A 136 6.68 -17.41 7.92
N THR A 137 5.96 -17.94 8.90
CA THR A 137 6.59 -18.57 10.05
C THR A 137 7.04 -19.93 9.54
N PRO A 138 8.33 -20.31 9.64
CA PRO A 138 8.68 -21.69 9.42
C PRO A 138 7.89 -22.51 10.44
N SER A 139 7.07 -23.46 9.98
CA SER A 139 6.36 -24.41 10.85
C SER A 139 7.35 -24.94 11.88
N LYS A 140 7.08 -24.68 13.15
CA LYS A 140 7.81 -25.26 14.26
C LYS A 140 7.66 -26.77 14.14
N VAL A 141 8.74 -27.45 13.77
CA VAL A 141 8.83 -28.92 13.84
C VAL A 141 8.53 -29.30 15.28
N LEU A 142 7.45 -30.06 15.49
CA LEU A 142 7.21 -30.75 16.76
C LEU A 142 8.36 -31.75 16.95
N MET A 143 9.36 -31.39 17.75
CA MET A 143 10.22 -32.36 18.39
C MET A 143 9.36 -33.06 19.44
N ALA A 144 8.82 -34.23 19.11
CA ALA A 144 8.30 -35.13 20.13
C ALA A 144 9.50 -35.70 20.89
N THR A 145 9.77 -35.16 22.07
CA THR A 145 10.54 -35.85 23.11
C THR A 145 9.55 -36.71 23.88
N GLU A 146 9.40 -37.98 23.51
CA GLU A 146 8.93 -38.98 24.45
C GLU A 146 10.15 -39.51 25.22
N GLU A 147 10.35 -39.01 26.43
CA GLU A 147 11.10 -39.70 27.47
C GLU A 147 10.12 -40.11 28.59
N VAL A 148 10.04 -41.43 28.76
CA VAL A 148 9.94 -42.18 30.03
C VAL A 148 8.68 -42.03 30.88
N GLU A 149 7.87 -43.09 30.92
CA GLU A 149 7.43 -43.70 32.19
C GLU A 149 7.39 -45.24 32.08
N ARG A 150 8.29 -45.87 32.86
CA ARG A 150 8.30 -47.22 33.48
C ARG A 150 7.99 -48.48 32.66
#